data_AF-A0A8B9M0G5-F1
#
_entry.id   AF-A0A8B9M0G5-F1
#
_cell.length_a   1.000
_cell.length_b   1.000
_cell.length_c   1.000
_cell.angle_alpha   90.00
_cell.angle_beta   90.00
_cell.angle_gamma   90.00
#
_symmetry.space_group_name_H-M   'P 1'
#
loop_
_entity.id
_entity.type
_entity.pdbx_description
1 polymer ?
#
loop_
_entity_poly.entity_id
_entity_poly.type
_entity_poly.pdbx_seq_one_letter_code
_entity_poly.pdbx_strand_id
1 'polypeptide(L)' 'MPIPSSSTTLRLPAGFKNLLEGLALEVLRAQPADVVAFAAQHFQKLLEQREGEWSGPARPRVKEGCDIAPFLPPPPPPS' A
#
# COMPACT_ATOMS: atom_id res chain seq x y z
N MET A 1 -1.47 -38.15 -26.61
CA MET A 1 -0.46 -38.26 -25.54
C MET A 1 -0.58 -37.01 -24.67
N PRO A 2 -0.93 -37.10 -23.37
CA PRO A 2 -1.05 -35.93 -22.50
C PRO A 2 0.35 -35.51 -22.01
N ILE A 3 0.65 -34.24 -22.20
CA ILE A 3 1.86 -33.56 -21.69
C ILE A 3 1.83 -33.61 -20.16
N PRO A 4 2.93 -33.99 -19.48
CA PRO A 4 3.03 -33.83 -18.04
C PRO A 4 3.15 -32.33 -17.76
N SER A 5 2.07 -31.69 -17.35
CA SER A 5 2.15 -30.37 -16.74
C SER A 5 3.04 -30.52 -15.51
N SER A 6 4.23 -29.90 -15.57
CA SER A 6 5.10 -29.75 -14.42
C SER A 6 4.27 -29.36 -13.21
N SER A 7 4.44 -30.11 -12.12
CA SER A 7 3.73 -29.93 -10.86
C SER A 7 4.01 -28.54 -10.26
N THR A 8 3.31 -27.51 -10.75
CA THR A 8 3.15 -26.26 -10.02
C THR A 8 1.95 -26.44 -9.12
N THR A 9 2.16 -27.04 -7.95
CA THR A 9 1.15 -27.08 -6.88
C THR A 9 1.02 -25.66 -6.32
N LEU A 10 0.38 -24.74 -7.07
CA LEU A 10 0.01 -23.42 -6.59
C LEU A 10 -1.12 -23.59 -5.59
N ARG A 11 -0.78 -23.91 -4.33
CA ARG A 11 -1.75 -23.93 -3.25
C ARG A 11 -2.10 -22.51 -2.89
N LEU A 12 -3.39 -22.18 -2.97
CA LEU A 12 -3.92 -20.92 -2.47
C LEU A 12 -3.66 -20.85 -0.96
N PRO A 13 -3.02 -19.78 -0.47
CA PRO A 13 -2.84 -19.57 0.96
C PRO A 13 -4.17 -19.55 1.69
N ALA A 14 -4.19 -20.07 2.92
CA ALA A 14 -5.37 -20.01 3.77
C ALA A 14 -5.81 -18.55 3.95
N GLY A 15 -7.10 -18.27 3.76
CA GLY A 15 -7.66 -16.93 3.88
C GLY A 15 -7.51 -16.04 2.64
N PHE A 16 -6.80 -16.46 1.58
CA PHE A 16 -6.68 -15.67 0.35
C PHE A 16 -8.04 -15.44 -0.34
N LYS A 17 -8.89 -16.47 -0.37
CA LYS A 17 -10.25 -16.35 -0.91
C LYS A 17 -11.07 -15.29 -0.15
N ASN A 18 -11.02 -15.32 1.17
CA ASN A 18 -11.74 -14.36 2.02
C ASN A 18 -11.23 -12.92 1.81
N LEU A 19 -9.92 -12.75 1.60
CA LEU A 19 -9.31 -11.45 1.27
C LEU A 19 -9.88 -10.87 -0.02
N LEU A 20 -9.96 -11.70 -1.08
CA LEU A 20 -10.52 -11.28 -2.36
C LEU A 20 -12.02 -11.04 -2.29
N GLU A 21 -12.76 -11.86 -1.54
CA GLU A 21 -14.20 -11.65 -1.31
C GLU A 21 -14.47 -10.31 -0.60
N GLY A 22 -13.67 -9.96 0.42
CA GLY A 22 -13.77 -8.67 1.09
C GLY A 22 -13.56 -7.48 0.15
N LEU A 23 -12.51 -7.55 -0.68
CA LEU A 23 -12.25 -6.52 -1.69
C LEU A 23 -13.41 -6.42 -2.70
N ALA A 24 -13.89 -7.56 -3.21
CA ALA A 24 -14.94 -7.60 -4.22
C ALA A 24 -16.25 -6.99 -3.69
N LEU A 25 -16.62 -7.28 -2.45
CA LEU A 25 -17.80 -6.69 -1.81
C LEU A 25 -17.67 -5.17 -1.65
N GLU A 26 -16.50 -4.67 -1.27
CA GLU A 26 -16.26 -3.23 -1.13
C GLU A 26 -16.29 -2.51 -2.48
N VAL A 27 -15.77 -3.12 -3.55
CA VAL A 27 -15.88 -2.59 -4.91
C VAL A 27 -17.35 -2.53 -5.36
N LEU A 28 -18.14 -3.58 -5.08
CA LEU A 28 -19.56 -3.59 -5.43
C LEU A 28 -20.37 -2.53 -4.67
N ARG A 29 -19.99 -2.21 -3.43
CA ARG A 29 -20.63 -1.17 -2.60
C ARG A 29 -20.27 0.24 -3.06
N ALA A 30 -18.99 0.49 -3.31
CA ALA A 30 -18.49 1.83 -3.63
C ALA A 30 -18.62 2.20 -5.11
N GLN A 31 -18.77 1.21 -6.00
CA GLN A 31 -18.72 1.36 -7.47
C GLN A 31 -17.67 2.39 -7.94
N PRO A 32 -16.39 2.18 -7.59
CA PRO A 32 -15.33 3.11 -7.97
C PRO A 32 -15.08 3.09 -9.47
N ALA A 33 -14.73 4.23 -10.04
CA ALA A 33 -14.32 4.34 -11.44
C ALA A 33 -12.96 3.66 -11.71
N ASP A 34 -12.06 3.66 -10.71
CA ASP A 34 -10.77 2.98 -10.76
C ASP A 34 -10.68 1.92 -9.65
N VAL A 35 -10.84 0.66 -10.07
CA VAL A 35 -10.82 -0.51 -9.18
C VAL A 35 -9.41 -0.77 -8.63
N VAL A 36 -8.36 -0.49 -9.39
CA VAL A 36 -6.97 -0.79 -8.99
C VAL A 36 -6.52 0.18 -7.90
N ALA A 37 -6.78 1.47 -8.09
CA ALA A 37 -6.50 2.49 -7.09
C ALA A 37 -7.29 2.23 -5.80
N PHE A 38 -8.57 1.88 -5.92
CA PHE A 38 -9.41 1.51 -4.78
C PHE A 38 -8.87 0.29 -4.02
N ALA A 39 -8.45 -0.76 -4.73
CA ALA A 39 -7.89 -1.94 -4.11
C ALA A 39 -6.60 -1.66 -3.32
N ALA A 40 -5.70 -0.84 -3.87
CA ALA A 40 -4.48 -0.42 -3.19
C ALA A 40 -4.80 0.32 -1.88
N GLN A 41 -5.76 1.25 -1.91
CA GLN A 41 -6.21 1.96 -0.71
C GLN A 41 -6.89 1.03 0.30
N HIS A 42 -7.71 0.09 -0.17
CA HIS A 42 -8.38 -0.88 0.69
C HIS A 42 -7.38 -1.77 1.44
N PHE A 43 -6.36 -2.31 0.75
CA PHE A 43 -5.32 -3.10 1.40
C PHE A 43 -4.44 -2.27 2.34
N GLN A 44 -4.14 -1.02 1.98
CA GLN A 44 -3.44 -0.10 2.87
C GLN A 44 -4.20 0.10 4.19
N LYS A 45 -5.53 0.31 4.13
CA LYS A 45 -6.38 0.42 5.32
C LYS A 45 -6.40 -0.87 6.16
N LEU A 46 -6.44 -2.04 5.52
CA LEU A 46 -6.38 -3.33 6.24
C LEU A 46 -5.03 -3.53 6.96
N LEU A 47 -3.93 -3.09 6.35
CA LEU A 47 -2.61 -3.09 7.00
C LEU A 47 -2.56 -2.12 8.17
N GLU A 48 -3.08 -0.90 8.00
CA GLU A 48 -3.17 0.10 9.07
C GLU A 48 -4.08 -0.34 10.21
N GLN A 49 -5.15 -1.10 9.94
CA GLN A 49 -5.97 -1.70 11.01
C GLN A 49 -5.20 -2.75 11.78
N ARG A 50 -4.43 -3.60 11.08
CA ARG A 50 -3.55 -4.59 11.74
C ARG A 50 -2.46 -3.89 12.56
N GLU A 51 -1.88 -2.82 12.04
CA GLU A 51 -0.85 -2.05 12.72
C GLU A 51 -1.41 -1.17 13.83
N GLY A 52 -2.61 -0.62 13.68
CA GLY A 52 -3.31 0.19 14.68
C GLY A 52 -3.77 -0.63 15.88
N GLU A 53 -4.13 -1.90 15.67
CA GLU A 53 -4.32 -2.89 16.74
C GLU A 53 -2.98 -3.24 17.44
N TRP A 54 -1.83 -3.00 16.77
CA TRP A 54 -0.47 -3.25 17.26
C TRP A 54 0.34 -1.98 17.62
N SER A 55 -0.24 -0.78 17.54
CA SER A 55 0.54 0.46 17.65
C SER A 55 0.64 0.94 19.10
N GLY A 56 1.70 0.49 19.76
CA GLY A 56 2.61 1.43 20.44
C GLY A 56 3.08 2.54 19.48
N PRO A 57 3.63 3.66 19.98
CA PRO A 57 3.47 4.99 19.39
C PRO A 57 3.93 5.10 17.93
N ALA A 58 2.98 5.56 17.11
CA ALA A 58 3.10 5.83 15.70
C ALA A 58 4.28 6.75 15.36
N ARG A 59 5.06 6.38 14.33
CA ARG A 59 5.89 7.35 13.63
C ARG A 59 5.01 8.08 12.63
N PRO A 60 4.85 9.41 12.72
CA PRO A 60 4.14 10.14 11.69
C PRO A 60 4.91 10.02 10.37
N ARG A 61 4.24 9.55 9.31
CA ARG A 61 4.68 9.73 7.92
C ARG A 61 4.82 11.25 7.72
N VAL A 62 6.07 11.71 7.70
CA VAL A 62 6.39 13.08 7.31
C VAL A 62 5.84 13.30 5.90
N LYS A 63 5.07 14.38 5.78
CA LYS A 63 4.38 14.77 4.57
C LYS A 63 5.44 15.33 3.63
N GLU A 64 5.57 14.73 2.46
CA GLU A 64 6.39 15.29 1.39
C GLU A 64 5.70 16.56 0.91
N GLY A 65 6.34 17.71 1.14
CA GLY A 65 5.76 19.01 0.87
C GLY A 65 6.80 20.11 1.02
N CYS A 66 7.43 20.43 -0.11
CA CYS A 66 8.07 21.71 -0.42
C CYS A 66 9.11 22.27 0.55
N ASP A 67 10.38 21.94 0.32
CA ASP A 67 11.48 22.91 0.49
C ASP A 67 12.64 22.53 -0.46
N ILE A 68 12.44 22.76 -1.76
CA ILE A 68 13.58 22.99 -2.66
C ILE A 68 13.88 24.48 -2.57
N ALA A 69 14.74 24.86 -1.63
CA ALA A 69 15.50 26.09 -1.73
C ALA A 69 16.95 25.71 -2.11
N PRO A 70 17.50 26.21 -3.23
CA PRO A 70 18.88 25.92 -3.57
C PRO A 70 19.79 26.63 -2.57
N PHE A 71 20.76 25.87 -2.08
CA PHE A 71 21.88 26.29 -1.25
C PHE A 71 22.49 27.62 -1.73
N LEU A 72 22.23 28.72 -1.02
CA LEU A 72 22.96 29.98 -1.20
C LEU A 72 24.07 30.05 -0.14
N PRO A 73 25.37 30.01 -0.50
CA PRO A 73 26.44 30.18 0.49
C PRO A 73 26.47 31.63 1.02
N PRO A 74 26.83 31.83 2.30
CA PRO A 74 26.88 33.17 2.90
C PRO A 74 28.00 34.03 2.28
N PRO A 75 27.82 35.36 2.18
CA PRO A 75 28.85 36.25 1.65
C PRO A 75 30.07 36.34 2.59
N PRO A 76 31.29 36.56 2.05
CA PRO A 76 32.51 36.64 2.86
C PRO A 76 32.52 37.91 3.73
N PRO A 77 33.19 37.87 4.90
CA PRO A 77 33.28 39.01 5.81
C PRO A 77 34.13 40.16 5.22
N PRO A 78 33.82 41.43 5.56
CA PRO A 78 34.64 42.56 5.12
C PRO A 78 36.01 42.56 5.83
N SER A 79 37.05 42.99 5.10
CA SER A 79 38.44 43.12 5.56
C SER A 79 38.64 44.19 6.62
#